data_AF-A0A1G0KZL7-F1
#
_entry.id   AF-A0A1G0KZL7-F1
#
_cell.length_a   1.000
_cell.length_b   1.000
_cell.length_c   1.000
_cell.angle_alpha   90.00
_cell.angle_beta   90.00
_cell.angle_gamma   90.00
#
_symmetry.space_group_name_H-M   'P 1'
#
loop_
_entity.id
_entity.type
_entity.pdbx_description
1 polymer ?
#
loop_
_entity_poly.entity_id
_entity_poly.type
_entity_poly.pdbx_seq_one_letter_code
_entity_poly.pdbx_strand_id
1 'polypeptide(L)'
;MFNQPPAIQFELPGWIGAYTQGISPMQAVNDRMSFVIEASRRNVSEQTGGPFAAAIFERDSGKLVSLGVNLVMTERLSILHAEMVAFSLAQRKLNTYDLGADCLLVHELVTSTEPCAMCFGAICWSGVRRLVIGARDEDARAIGFDEGPKMAERWIELQQRGIDVVHDIQREKAAAVLSEYLLAGGGIYNSRQRKLE
;
A
#
# COMPACT_ATOMS: atom_id res chain seq x y z
N MET A 1 -6.65 10.51 35.80
CA MET A 1 -5.20 10.65 35.50
C MET A 1 -5.01 10.39 34.02
N PHE A 2 -4.22 11.21 33.35
CA PHE A 2 -3.81 10.97 31.96
C PHE A 2 -2.89 9.74 31.90
N ASN A 3 -3.11 8.84 30.94
CA ASN A 3 -2.27 7.68 30.70
C ASN A 3 -1.96 7.56 29.20
N GLN A 4 -0.71 7.82 28.83
CA GLN A 4 -0.25 7.72 27.45
C GLN A 4 0.30 6.31 27.18
N PRO A 5 -0.10 5.64 26.07
CA PRO A 5 0.54 4.40 25.67
C PRO A 5 2.05 4.60 25.46
N PRO A 6 2.93 3.74 26.01
CA PRO A 6 4.38 3.91 25.92
C PRO A 6 4.95 3.54 24.53
N ALA A 7 4.14 2.91 23.67
CA ALA A 7 4.48 2.53 22.31
C ALA A 7 3.23 2.42 21.43
N ILE A 8 3.44 2.44 20.13
CA ILE A 8 2.45 2.03 19.12
C ILE A 8 2.96 0.72 18.51
N GLN A 9 2.13 -0.31 18.54
CA GLN A 9 2.41 -1.62 17.97
C GLN A 9 1.16 -2.07 17.20
N PHE A 10 1.38 -2.82 16.12
CA PHE A 10 0.31 -3.45 15.36
C PHE A 10 0.79 -4.81 14.87
N GLU A 11 -0.14 -5.75 14.72
CA GLU A 11 0.18 -7.11 14.29
C GLU A 11 -0.03 -7.27 12.79
N LEU A 12 0.83 -8.07 12.17
CA LEU A 12 0.63 -8.48 10.79
C LEU A 12 -0.25 -9.73 10.75
N PRO A 13 -1.15 -9.87 9.76
CA PRO A 13 -1.92 -11.09 9.56
C PRO A 13 -1.03 -12.33 9.46
N GLY A 14 -1.41 -13.41 10.15
CA GLY A 14 -0.61 -14.64 10.22
C GLY A 14 -0.31 -15.29 8.86
N TRP A 15 -1.16 -15.04 7.86
CA TRP A 15 -0.98 -15.56 6.50
C TRP A 15 0.19 -14.91 5.75
N ILE A 16 0.63 -13.70 6.12
CA ILE A 16 1.70 -12.97 5.40
C ILE A 16 3.00 -13.76 5.42
N GLY A 17 3.32 -14.42 6.54
CA GLY A 17 4.53 -15.23 6.66
C GLY A 17 4.57 -16.36 5.63
N ALA A 18 3.49 -17.15 5.55
CA ALA A 18 3.38 -18.24 4.57
C ALA A 18 3.32 -17.71 3.12
N TYR A 19 2.68 -16.57 2.89
CA TYR A 19 2.53 -15.98 1.57
C TYR A 19 3.85 -15.42 0.99
N THR A 20 4.74 -14.94 1.86
CA THR A 20 6.04 -14.37 1.44
C THR A 20 7.18 -15.39 1.48
N GLN A 21 6.94 -16.57 2.04
CA GLN A 21 7.96 -17.60 2.18
C GLN A 21 8.39 -18.14 0.81
N GLY A 22 9.71 -18.15 0.56
CA GLY A 22 10.28 -18.74 -0.66
C GLY A 22 10.03 -17.93 -1.95
N ILE A 23 9.50 -16.71 -1.84
CA ILE A 23 9.34 -15.82 -3.01
C ILE A 23 10.70 -15.60 -3.68
N SER A 24 10.77 -15.95 -4.96
CA SER A 24 11.91 -15.62 -5.82
C SER A 24 11.78 -14.19 -6.36
N PRO A 25 12.89 -13.52 -6.72
CA PRO A 25 12.83 -12.17 -7.27
C PRO A 25 11.96 -12.11 -8.54
N MET A 26 11.06 -11.13 -8.60
CA MET A 26 10.12 -10.94 -9.70
C MET A 26 10.64 -9.85 -10.64
N GLN A 27 11.18 -10.23 -11.80
CA GLN A 27 11.78 -9.28 -12.73
C GLN A 27 10.74 -8.41 -13.44
N ALA A 28 9.64 -9.01 -13.90
CA ALA A 28 8.60 -8.25 -14.58
C ALA A 28 7.73 -7.48 -13.58
N VAL A 29 7.48 -6.20 -13.88
CA VAL A 29 6.54 -5.36 -13.12
C VAL A 29 5.14 -5.98 -13.04
N ASN A 30 4.71 -6.71 -14.08
CA ASN A 30 3.45 -7.44 -14.05
C ASN A 30 3.45 -8.52 -12.95
N ASP A 31 4.53 -9.26 -12.76
CA ASP A 31 4.58 -10.30 -11.72
C ASP A 31 4.53 -9.68 -10.32
N ARG A 32 5.27 -8.57 -10.12
CA ARG A 32 5.22 -7.79 -8.87
C ARG A 32 3.80 -7.31 -8.57
N MET A 33 3.10 -6.80 -9.59
CA MET A 33 1.72 -6.35 -9.43
C MET A 33 0.74 -7.50 -9.21
N SER A 34 0.88 -8.63 -9.90
CA SER A 34 0.07 -9.83 -9.66
C SER A 34 0.18 -10.29 -8.21
N PHE A 35 1.40 -10.30 -7.67
CA PHE A 35 1.67 -10.61 -6.27
C PHE A 35 0.97 -9.63 -5.32
N VAL A 36 1.06 -8.32 -5.57
CA VAL A 36 0.39 -7.31 -4.74
C VAL A 36 -1.14 -7.38 -4.84
N ILE A 37 -1.70 -7.59 -6.03
CA ILE A 37 -3.16 -7.76 -6.21
C ILE A 37 -3.66 -9.00 -5.45
N GLU A 38 -2.92 -10.11 -5.51
CA GLU A 38 -3.32 -11.32 -4.79
C GLU A 38 -3.19 -11.16 -3.28
N ALA A 39 -2.18 -10.46 -2.77
CA ALA A 39 -2.11 -10.09 -1.36
C ALA A 39 -3.31 -9.23 -0.92
N SER A 40 -3.76 -8.30 -1.78
CA SER A 40 -4.96 -7.48 -1.54
C SER A 40 -6.22 -8.34 -1.44
N ARG A 41 -6.43 -9.23 -2.42
CA ARG A 41 -7.55 -10.19 -2.41
C ARG A 41 -7.52 -11.07 -1.17
N ARG A 42 -6.35 -11.57 -0.80
CA ARG A 42 -6.18 -12.41 0.37
C ARG A 42 -6.48 -11.68 1.67
N ASN A 43 -6.11 -10.41 1.79
CA ASN A 43 -6.45 -9.59 2.96
C ASN A 43 -7.96 -9.50 3.19
N VAL A 44 -8.74 -9.50 2.10
CA VAL A 44 -10.21 -9.54 2.14
C VAL A 44 -10.71 -10.94 2.50
N SER A 45 -10.25 -11.98 1.78
CA SER A 45 -10.76 -13.35 1.97
C SER A 45 -10.46 -13.92 3.34
N GLU A 46 -9.30 -13.58 3.92
CA GLU A 46 -8.89 -13.97 5.27
C GLU A 46 -9.53 -13.06 6.34
N GLN A 47 -10.32 -12.06 5.95
CA GLN A 47 -10.99 -11.10 6.83
C GLN A 47 -10.02 -10.30 7.72
N THR A 48 -8.83 -10.00 7.20
CA THR A 48 -7.76 -9.33 7.94
C THR A 48 -7.64 -7.83 7.63
N GLY A 49 -8.42 -7.31 6.70
CA GLY A 49 -8.53 -5.87 6.46
C GLY A 49 -9.20 -5.48 5.15
N GLY A 50 -8.93 -4.24 4.70
CA GLY A 50 -9.49 -3.70 3.46
C GLY A 50 -8.81 -4.24 2.18
N PRO A 51 -9.40 -3.96 0.99
CA PRO A 51 -8.96 -4.48 -0.31
C PRO A 51 -7.74 -3.73 -0.86
N PHE A 52 -6.70 -3.55 -0.03
CA PHE A 52 -5.48 -2.89 -0.44
C PHE A 52 -4.25 -3.62 0.09
N ALA A 53 -3.29 -3.79 -0.81
CA ALA A 53 -1.94 -4.22 -0.50
C ALA A 53 -0.92 -3.37 -1.26
N ALA A 54 0.30 -3.31 -0.73
CA ALA A 54 1.43 -2.67 -1.35
C ALA A 54 2.73 -3.36 -0.91
N ALA A 55 3.76 -3.33 -1.73
CA ALA A 55 5.04 -3.96 -1.42
C ALA A 55 6.21 -3.10 -1.88
N ILE A 56 7.31 -3.20 -1.13
CA ILE A 56 8.60 -2.61 -1.51
C ILE A 56 9.44 -3.67 -2.20
N PHE A 57 9.94 -3.35 -3.38
CA PHE A 57 10.86 -4.18 -4.14
C PHE A 57 12.19 -3.44 -4.37
N GLU A 58 13.29 -4.19 -4.42
CA GLU A 58 14.50 -3.71 -5.09
C GLU A 58 14.17 -3.59 -6.60
N ARG A 59 14.28 -2.38 -7.15
CA ARG A 59 13.80 -2.04 -8.50
C ARG A 59 14.42 -2.94 -9.57
N ASP A 60 15.74 -3.10 -9.49
CA ASP A 60 16.54 -3.74 -10.54
C ASP A 60 16.62 -5.27 -10.36
N SER A 61 16.65 -5.77 -9.12
CA SER A 61 16.70 -7.22 -8.85
C SER A 61 15.31 -7.87 -8.79
N GLY A 62 14.25 -7.09 -8.57
CA GLY A 62 12.90 -7.61 -8.35
C GLY A 62 12.69 -8.31 -7.00
N LYS A 63 13.66 -8.21 -6.09
CA LYS A 63 13.59 -8.86 -4.78
C LYS A 63 12.60 -8.15 -3.88
N LEU A 64 11.73 -8.93 -3.24
CA LEU A 64 10.77 -8.44 -2.24
C LEU A 64 11.51 -7.99 -0.97
N VAL A 65 11.27 -6.75 -0.56
CA VAL A 65 11.78 -6.18 0.69
C VAL A 65 10.73 -6.30 1.79
N SER A 66 9.50 -5.82 1.55
CA SER A 66 8.37 -5.89 2.47
C SER A 66 7.04 -5.99 1.74
N LEU A 67 6.03 -6.53 2.42
CA LEU A 67 4.63 -6.55 1.99
C LEU A 67 3.78 -5.92 3.10
N GLY A 68 3.00 -4.91 2.76
CA GLY A 68 2.00 -4.29 3.62
C GLY A 68 0.59 -4.49 3.07
N VAL A 69 -0.37 -4.59 3.98
CA VAL A 69 -1.80 -4.66 3.68
C VAL A 69 -2.54 -3.64 4.53
N ASN A 70 -3.76 -3.27 4.13
CA ASN A 70 -4.58 -2.36 4.91
C ASN A 70 -5.02 -3.03 6.22
N LEU A 71 -4.72 -2.39 7.35
CA LEU A 71 -5.03 -2.88 8.70
C LEU A 71 -5.86 -1.87 9.52
N VAL A 72 -6.44 -0.86 8.86
CA VAL A 72 -7.09 0.27 9.55
C VAL A 72 -8.14 -0.19 10.55
N MET A 73 -9.04 -1.09 10.12
CA MET A 73 -10.16 -1.53 10.93
C MET A 73 -9.76 -2.57 11.98
N THR A 74 -8.85 -3.49 11.64
CA THR A 74 -8.40 -4.57 12.52
C THR A 74 -7.54 -4.05 13.67
N GLU A 75 -6.66 -3.09 13.39
CA GLU A 75 -5.73 -2.50 14.37
C GLU A 75 -6.21 -1.18 14.96
N ARG A 76 -7.35 -0.64 14.48
CA ARG A 76 -7.97 0.62 14.93
C ARG A 76 -7.02 1.83 14.82
N LEU A 77 -6.17 1.83 13.79
CA LEU A 77 -5.21 2.88 13.51
C LEU A 77 -5.40 3.37 12.07
N SER A 78 -5.94 4.58 11.92
CA SER A 78 -6.30 5.16 10.61
C SER A 78 -5.13 5.29 9.64
N ILE A 79 -3.90 5.35 10.16
CA ILE A 79 -2.69 5.47 9.35
C ILE A 79 -2.21 4.15 8.74
N LEU A 80 -2.77 2.99 9.15
CA LEU A 80 -2.31 1.67 8.69
C LEU A 80 -2.90 1.29 7.33
N HIS A 81 -2.69 2.18 6.35
CA HIS A 81 -2.87 1.89 4.94
C HIS A 81 -1.74 0.98 4.43
N ALA A 82 -1.99 0.26 3.33
CA ALA A 82 -1.07 -0.76 2.83
C ALA A 82 0.33 -0.20 2.53
N GLU A 83 0.41 1.00 1.94
CA GLU A 83 1.65 1.69 1.60
C GLU A 83 2.42 2.10 2.85
N MET A 84 1.71 2.59 3.88
CA MET A 84 2.32 2.99 5.15
C MET A 84 2.90 1.79 5.89
N VAL A 85 2.18 0.67 5.88
CA VAL A 85 2.66 -0.61 6.45
C VAL A 85 3.87 -1.10 5.65
N ALA A 86 3.82 -1.08 4.32
CA ALA A 86 4.93 -1.53 3.46
C ALA A 86 6.21 -0.71 3.72
N PHE A 87 6.12 0.62 3.78
CA PHE A 87 7.24 1.50 4.12
C PHE A 87 7.79 1.19 5.51
N SER A 88 6.91 1.14 6.53
CA SER A 88 7.31 0.91 7.92
C SER A 88 8.08 -0.41 8.07
N LEU A 89 7.60 -1.48 7.41
CA LEU A 89 8.25 -2.79 7.43
C LEU A 89 9.57 -2.80 6.68
N ALA A 90 9.67 -2.15 5.53
CA ALA A 90 10.93 -2.07 4.77
C ALA A 90 11.99 -1.29 5.55
N GLN A 91 11.63 -0.12 6.08
CA GLN A 91 12.50 0.74 6.89
C GLN A 91 12.97 0.01 8.16
N ARG A 92 12.07 -0.71 8.83
CA ARG A 92 12.43 -1.53 10.00
C ARG A 92 13.38 -2.67 9.63
N LYS A 93 13.14 -3.38 8.53
CA LYS A 93 13.97 -4.49 8.05
C LYS A 93 15.37 -4.05 7.63
N LEU A 94 15.47 -2.89 6.97
CA LEU A 94 16.74 -2.32 6.51
C LEU A 94 17.40 -1.43 7.56
N ASN A 95 16.76 -1.24 8.72
CA ASN A 95 17.22 -0.40 9.81
C ASN A 95 17.60 1.03 9.38
N THR A 96 16.74 1.65 8.57
CA THR A 96 16.88 3.03 8.07
C THR A 96 15.51 3.68 7.94
N TYR A 97 15.44 5.01 8.03
CA TYR A 97 14.23 5.75 7.67
C TYR A 97 14.19 6.13 6.17
N ASP A 98 15.34 6.12 5.49
CA ASP A 98 15.47 6.52 4.08
C ASP A 98 15.83 5.30 3.22
N LEU A 99 14.86 4.83 2.42
CA LEU A 99 15.05 3.74 1.46
C LEU A 99 15.90 4.15 0.24
N GLY A 100 16.24 5.43 0.11
CA GLY A 100 17.07 5.99 -0.95
C GLY A 100 18.48 6.35 -0.50
N ALA A 101 18.89 5.93 0.70
CA ALA A 101 20.24 6.16 1.23
C ALA A 101 21.31 5.54 0.31
N ASP A 102 22.47 6.19 0.17
CA ASP A 102 23.52 5.84 -0.80
C ASP A 102 24.06 4.39 -0.69
N CYS A 103 23.94 3.78 0.49
CA CYS A 103 24.37 2.41 0.74
C CYS A 103 23.33 1.34 0.36
N LEU A 104 22.16 1.74 -0.13
CA LEU A 104 21.06 0.86 -0.49
C LEU A 104 20.86 0.77 -2.00
N LEU A 105 20.30 -0.36 -2.41
CA LEU A 105 19.79 -0.53 -3.78
C LEU A 105 18.57 0.36 -3.98
N VAL A 106 18.28 0.70 -5.24
CA VAL A 106 17.11 1.51 -5.57
C VAL A 106 15.84 0.73 -5.27
N HIS A 107 14.94 1.32 -4.50
CA HIS A 107 13.66 0.72 -4.13
C HIS A 107 12.49 1.32 -4.91
N GLU A 108 11.47 0.48 -5.17
CA GLU A 108 10.19 0.88 -5.74
C GLU A 108 9.03 0.45 -4.82
N LEU A 109 7.98 1.28 -4.78
CA LEU A 109 6.68 0.94 -4.21
C LEU A 109 5.77 0.41 -5.32
N VAL A 110 5.27 -0.81 -5.15
CA VAL A 110 4.21 -1.38 -5.99
C VAL A 110 2.94 -1.43 -5.17
N THR A 111 1.88 -0.72 -5.58
CA THR A 111 0.62 -0.61 -4.84
C THR A 111 -0.56 -1.07 -5.69
N SER A 112 -1.46 -1.83 -5.07
CA SER A 112 -2.68 -2.34 -5.71
C SER A 112 -3.59 -1.22 -6.22
N THR A 113 -3.58 -0.06 -5.57
CA THR A 113 -4.42 1.10 -5.92
C THR A 113 -3.62 2.39 -5.79
N GLU A 114 -3.97 3.40 -6.59
CA GLU A 114 -3.39 4.74 -6.51
C GLU A 114 -3.36 5.24 -5.05
N PRO A 115 -2.23 5.76 -4.55
CA PRO A 115 -2.14 6.22 -3.18
C PRO A 115 -3.12 7.35 -2.86
N CYS A 116 -3.75 7.29 -1.68
CA CYS A 116 -4.54 8.40 -1.15
C CYS A 116 -3.64 9.59 -0.77
N ALA A 117 -4.24 10.76 -0.48
CA ALA A 117 -3.48 11.96 -0.15
C ALA A 117 -2.42 11.76 0.96
N MET A 118 -2.73 10.94 1.98
CA MET A 118 -1.78 10.59 3.05
C MET A 118 -0.62 9.75 2.51
N CYS A 119 -0.91 8.65 1.83
CA CYS A 119 0.09 7.72 1.30
C CYS A 119 0.94 8.37 0.22
N PHE A 120 0.34 9.21 -0.63
CA PHE A 120 1.02 10.04 -1.61
C PHE A 120 2.06 10.95 -0.94
N GLY A 121 1.69 11.65 0.14
CA GLY A 121 2.63 12.48 0.90
C GLY A 121 3.78 11.67 1.50
N ALA A 122 3.52 10.44 1.96
CA ALA A 122 4.54 9.57 2.54
C ALA A 122 5.59 9.09 1.52
N ILE A 123 5.24 8.95 0.23
CA ILE A 123 6.18 8.55 -0.84
C ILE A 123 7.38 9.49 -0.90
N CYS A 124 7.14 10.80 -0.78
CA CYS A 124 8.21 11.81 -0.80
C CYS A 124 9.24 11.65 0.34
N TRP A 125 8.84 11.01 1.44
CA TRP A 125 9.66 10.85 2.64
C TRP A 125 10.25 9.44 2.80
N SER A 126 9.76 8.47 2.04
CA SER A 126 10.15 7.08 2.24
C SER A 126 11.51 6.74 1.62
N GLY A 127 11.93 7.49 0.59
CA GLY A 127 13.18 7.26 -0.14
C GLY A 127 13.05 6.38 -1.38
N VAL A 128 11.86 5.84 -1.70
CA VAL A 128 11.68 5.11 -2.97
C VAL A 128 11.91 6.02 -4.18
N ARG A 129 12.30 5.42 -5.30
CA ARG A 129 12.55 6.15 -6.56
C ARG A 129 11.60 5.76 -7.68
N ARG A 130 10.64 4.88 -7.40
CA ARG A 130 9.59 4.52 -8.34
C ARG A 130 8.31 4.12 -7.63
N LEU A 131 7.19 4.54 -8.19
CA LEU A 131 5.83 4.20 -7.81
C LEU A 131 5.18 3.43 -8.98
N VAL A 132 4.63 2.27 -8.70
CA VAL A 132 3.91 1.42 -9.66
C VAL A 132 2.50 1.19 -9.16
N ILE A 133 1.50 1.52 -9.97
CA ILE A 133 0.09 1.59 -9.56
C ILE A 133 -0.75 0.58 -10.37
N GLY A 134 -1.62 -0.14 -9.66
CA GLY A 134 -2.62 -1.04 -10.23
C GLY A 134 -3.90 -0.32 -10.63
N ALA A 135 -4.87 -0.26 -9.70
CA ALA A 135 -6.11 0.48 -9.83
C ALA A 135 -5.90 2.00 -9.68
N ARG A 136 -6.81 2.81 -10.24
CA ARG A 136 -6.77 4.27 -10.15
C ARG A 136 -7.60 4.81 -8.99
N ASP A 137 -7.39 6.09 -8.65
CA ASP A 137 -8.21 6.85 -7.69
C ASP A 137 -9.72 6.71 -7.98
N GLU A 138 -10.13 6.77 -9.26
CA GLU A 138 -11.53 6.66 -9.66
C GLU A 138 -12.13 5.27 -9.36
N ASP A 139 -11.32 4.21 -9.39
CA ASP A 139 -11.77 2.84 -9.11
C ASP A 139 -12.07 2.68 -7.60
N ALA A 140 -11.24 3.26 -6.73
CA ALA A 140 -11.47 3.26 -5.28
C ALA A 140 -12.66 4.13 -4.87
N ARG A 141 -12.78 5.33 -5.47
CA ARG A 141 -13.91 6.23 -5.21
C ARG A 141 -15.23 5.65 -5.68
N ALA A 142 -15.24 4.90 -6.78
CA ALA A 142 -16.46 4.26 -7.31
C ALA A 142 -17.09 3.29 -6.30
N ILE A 143 -16.28 2.67 -5.43
CA ILE A 143 -16.77 1.78 -4.38
C ILE A 143 -16.91 2.46 -3.01
N GLY A 144 -16.73 3.79 -2.93
CA GLY A 144 -17.02 4.60 -1.74
C GLY A 144 -15.83 4.94 -0.84
N PHE A 145 -14.59 4.55 -1.19
CA PHE A 145 -13.41 5.01 -0.46
C PHE A 145 -13.12 6.49 -0.75
N ASP A 146 -12.72 7.23 0.30
CA ASP A 146 -12.25 8.61 0.15
C ASP A 146 -10.73 8.64 0.00
N GLU A 147 -10.29 9.06 -1.18
CA GLU A 147 -8.88 9.19 -1.56
C GLU A 147 -8.25 10.52 -1.09
N GLY A 148 -9.05 11.40 -0.47
CA GLY A 148 -8.62 12.69 0.04
C GLY A 148 -8.37 13.74 -1.06
N PRO A 149 -7.95 14.96 -0.66
CA PRO A 149 -7.65 16.04 -1.59
C PRO A 149 -6.26 15.85 -2.20
N LYS A 150 -6.18 15.28 -3.40
CA LYS A 150 -4.94 15.16 -4.17
C LYS A 150 -4.74 16.39 -5.07
N MET A 151 -3.50 16.86 -5.17
CA MET A 151 -3.13 17.96 -6.07
C MET A 151 -3.20 17.51 -7.54
N ALA A 152 -3.52 18.44 -8.44
CA ALA A 152 -3.61 18.13 -9.88
C ALA A 152 -2.22 17.76 -10.44
N GLU A 153 -1.19 18.47 -10.00
CA GLU A 153 0.20 18.36 -10.46
C GLU A 153 0.99 17.24 -9.75
N ARG A 154 0.33 16.40 -8.95
CA ARG A 154 0.95 15.39 -8.07
C ARG A 154 2.02 14.53 -8.76
N TRP A 155 1.81 14.13 -10.00
CA TRP A 155 2.78 13.30 -10.72
C TRP A 155 4.02 14.06 -11.14
N ILE A 156 3.87 15.35 -11.51
CA ILE A 156 4.97 16.24 -11.83
C ILE A 156 5.83 16.44 -10.57
N GLU A 157 5.20 16.65 -9.42
CA GLU A 157 5.89 16.81 -8.13
C GLU A 157 6.74 15.57 -7.76
N LEU A 158 6.24 14.35 -8.00
CA LEU A 158 7.03 13.13 -7.80
C LEU A 158 8.21 13.05 -8.79
N GLN A 159 7.97 13.34 -10.06
CA GLN A 159 9.03 13.31 -11.08
C GLN A 159 10.15 14.32 -10.80
N GLN A 160 9.82 15.53 -10.37
CA GLN A 160 10.81 16.55 -9.97
C GLN A 160 11.66 16.12 -8.78
N ARG A 161 11.15 15.20 -7.96
CA ARG A 161 11.88 14.57 -6.84
C ARG A 161 12.66 13.32 -7.26
N GLY A 162 12.71 13.01 -8.56
CA GLY A 162 13.38 11.83 -9.10
C GLY A 162 12.63 10.52 -8.78
N ILE A 163 11.29 10.58 -8.68
CA ILE A 163 10.43 9.43 -8.43
C ILE A 163 9.64 9.13 -9.69
N ASP A 164 9.98 8.03 -10.37
CA ASP A 164 9.27 7.58 -11.57
C ASP A 164 7.88 7.07 -11.21
N VAL A 165 6.89 7.33 -12.05
CA VAL A 165 5.51 6.86 -11.83
C VAL A 165 5.04 6.04 -13.01
N VAL A 166 4.53 4.84 -12.73
CA VAL A 166 3.95 3.92 -13.71
C VAL A 166 2.53 3.57 -13.30
N HIS A 167 1.59 3.77 -14.22
CA HIS A 167 0.17 3.56 -14.00
C HIS A 167 -0.35 2.31 -14.71
N ASP A 168 -1.56 1.92 -14.34
CA ASP A 168 -2.41 0.96 -15.06
C ASP A 168 -1.82 -0.44 -15.22
N ILE A 169 -0.91 -0.84 -14.32
CA ILE A 169 -0.37 -2.19 -14.34
C ILE A 169 -1.44 -3.15 -13.85
N GLN A 170 -2.01 -3.94 -14.76
CA GLN A 170 -3.11 -4.87 -14.45
C GLN A 170 -4.32 -4.19 -13.79
N ARG A 171 -4.64 -2.96 -14.20
CA ARG A 171 -5.73 -2.14 -13.62
C ARG A 171 -7.05 -2.90 -13.46
N GLU A 172 -7.50 -3.61 -14.49
CA GLU A 172 -8.76 -4.37 -14.46
C GLU A 172 -8.78 -5.41 -13.33
N LYS A 173 -7.68 -6.14 -13.14
CA LYS A 173 -7.56 -7.15 -12.06
C LYS A 173 -7.48 -6.50 -10.68
N ALA A 174 -6.85 -5.34 -10.57
CA ALA A 174 -6.79 -4.60 -9.33
C ALA A 174 -8.17 -4.04 -8.94
N ALA A 175 -8.88 -3.41 -9.89
CA ALA A 175 -10.23 -2.89 -9.71
C ALA A 175 -11.26 -3.99 -9.44
N ALA A 176 -11.04 -5.21 -9.94
CA ALA A 176 -11.86 -6.38 -9.63
C ALA A 176 -11.87 -6.68 -8.12
N VAL A 177 -10.72 -6.61 -7.43
CA VAL A 177 -10.65 -6.85 -5.97
C VAL A 177 -11.47 -5.82 -5.19
N LEU A 178 -11.45 -4.55 -5.62
CA LEU A 178 -12.28 -3.49 -5.04
C LEU A 178 -13.77 -3.81 -5.21
N SER A 179 -14.18 -4.24 -6.40
CA SER A 179 -15.56 -4.62 -6.71
C SER A 179 -16.02 -5.84 -5.91
N GLU A 180 -15.16 -6.87 -5.80
CA GLU A 180 -15.39 -8.07 -4.98
C GLU A 180 -15.62 -7.71 -3.51
N TYR A 181 -14.82 -6.79 -2.96
CA TYR A 181 -14.97 -6.30 -1.59
C TYR A 181 -16.31 -5.61 -1.34
N LEU A 182 -16.74 -4.74 -2.27
CA LEU A 182 -18.03 -4.06 -2.17
C LEU A 182 -19.19 -5.07 -2.22
N LEU A 183 -19.15 -6.03 -3.15
CA LEU A 183 -20.19 -7.06 -3.30
C LEU A 183 -20.28 -7.99 -2.08
N ALA A 184 -19.16 -8.23 -1.40
CA ALA A 184 -19.12 -8.99 -0.16
C ALA A 184 -19.60 -8.21 1.08
N GLY A 185 -20.02 -6.95 0.93
CA GLY A 185 -20.47 -6.10 2.04
C GLY A 185 -19.33 -5.60 2.92
N GLY A 186 -18.14 -5.43 2.34
CA GLY A 186 -16.95 -4.94 3.04
C GLY A 186 -17.16 -3.56 3.69
N GLY A 187 -16.60 -3.39 4.89
CA GLY A 187 -16.71 -2.14 5.65
C GLY A 187 -15.86 -1.01 5.06
N ILE A 188 -16.51 -0.07 4.36
CA ILE A 188 -15.88 1.18 3.93
C ILE A 188 -15.72 2.11 5.12
N TYR A 189 -14.47 2.42 5.49
CA TYR A 189 -14.19 3.36 6.57
C TYR A 189 -13.96 4.76 6.02
N ASN A 190 -14.64 5.75 6.59
CA ASN A 190 -14.42 7.17 6.33
C ASN A 190 -14.58 7.92 7.65
N SER A 191 -13.55 8.66 8.07
CA SER A 191 -13.52 9.35 9.37
C SER A 191 -14.63 10.40 9.56
N ARG A 192 -15.37 10.73 8.50
CA ARG A 192 -16.39 11.78 8.44
C ARG A 192 -17.77 11.28 8.00
N GLN A 193 -17.97 9.98 7.81
CA GLN A 193 -19.31 9.47 7.51
C GLN A 193 -20.22 9.73 8.71
N ARG A 194 -21.16 10.67 8.55
CA ARG A 194 -22.28 10.80 9.48
C ARG A 194 -23.04 9.47 9.44
N LYS A 195 -23.21 8.81 10.58
CA LYS A 195 -24.32 7.88 10.71
C LYS A 195 -25.58 8.71 10.43
N LEU A 196 -26.27 8.39 9.34
CA LEU A 196 -27.65 8.81 9.19
C LEU A 196 -28.39 8.10 10.34
N GLU A 197 -28.77 8.86 11.36
CA GLU A 197 -29.75 8.45 12.37
C GLU A 197 -31.13 8.32 11.74
#